data_AF-A0A945YMD0-F1
#
_entry.id   AF-A0A945YMD0-F1
#
_cell.length_a   1.000
_cell.length_b   1.000
_cell.length_c   1.000
_cell.angle_alpha   90.00
_cell.angle_beta   90.00
_cell.angle_gamma   90.00
#
_symmetry.space_group_name_H-M   'P 1'
#
loop_
_entity.id
_entity.type
_entity.pdbx_description
1 polymer ?
#
loop_
_entity_poly.entity_id
_entity_poly.type
_entity_poly.pdbx_seq_one_letter_code
_entity_poly.pdbx_strand_id
1 'polypeptide(L)'
;MMSRSQLITELQAELDSADEFLQELLEADLLPDDMVREYLMELTLLQNKHIPAEMCSEAKLMERLDEVAGWIDNLKWDIEQIRRLGRDER
;
A
#
# COMPACT_ATOMS: atom_id res chain seq x y z
N MET A 1 2.01 19.68 -14.96
CA MET A 1 2.97 19.23 -13.95
C MET A 1 2.35 19.53 -12.60
N MET A 2 2.15 18.53 -11.75
CA MET A 2 1.61 18.76 -10.40
C MET A 2 2.63 19.51 -9.56
N SER A 3 2.15 20.37 -8.67
CA SER A 3 2.99 21.04 -7.69
C SER A 3 3.42 20.09 -6.58
N ARG A 4 4.58 20.33 -5.95
CA ARG A 4 5.03 19.59 -4.77
C ARG A 4 3.95 19.42 -3.68
N SER A 5 3.15 20.45 -3.40
CA SER A 5 2.09 20.37 -2.38
C SER A 5 0.95 19.43 -2.79
N GLN A 6 0.62 19.38 -4.09
CA GLN A 6 -0.34 18.41 -4.61
C GLN A 6 0.21 16.98 -4.46
N LEU A 7 1.48 16.76 -4.82
CA LEU A 7 2.12 15.44 -4.68
C LEU A 7 2.16 14.94 -3.22
N ILE A 8 2.40 15.83 -2.24
CA ILE A 8 2.34 15.47 -0.82
C ILE A 8 0.91 15.09 -0.40
N THR A 9 -0.07 15.87 -0.84
CA THR A 9 -1.49 15.61 -0.52
C THR A 9 -1.95 14.28 -1.11
N GLU A 10 -1.57 14.01 -2.35
CA GLU A 10 -1.86 12.76 -3.05
C GLU A 10 -1.17 11.58 -2.38
N LEU A 11 0.11 11.71 -2.00
CA LEU A 11 0.83 10.66 -1.30
C LEU A 11 0.17 10.32 0.04
N GLN A 12 -0.29 11.32 0.79
CA GLN A 12 -1.02 11.07 2.03
C GLN A 12 -2.33 10.34 1.77
N ALA A 13 -3.10 10.77 0.76
CA ALA A 13 -4.37 10.13 0.41
C ALA A 13 -4.19 8.66 -0.03
N GLU A 14 -3.14 8.36 -0.79
CA GLU A 14 -2.82 6.98 -1.20
C GLU A 14 -2.39 6.11 -0.01
N LEU A 15 -1.59 6.65 0.92
CA LEU A 15 -1.20 5.94 2.15
C LEU A 15 -2.40 5.69 3.07
N ASP A 16 -3.31 6.65 3.19
CA ASP A 16 -4.55 6.50 3.97
C ASP A 16 -5.46 5.44 3.33
N SER A 17 -5.63 5.48 2.00
CA SER A 17 -6.44 4.48 1.29
C SER A 17 -5.82 3.08 1.37
N ALA A 18 -4.48 2.97 1.36
CA ALA A 18 -3.77 1.71 1.53
C ALA A 18 -4.00 1.11 2.94
N ASP A 19 -3.98 1.96 3.97
CA ASP A 19 -4.28 1.57 5.35
C ASP A 19 -5.73 1.11 5.50
N GLU A 20 -6.69 1.89 5.01
CA GLU A 20 -8.11 1.52 5.01
C GLU A 20 -8.35 0.18 4.30
N PHE A 21 -7.76 0.00 3.12
CA PHE A 21 -7.87 -1.26 2.38
C PHE A 21 -7.31 -2.45 3.17
N LEU A 22 -6.16 -2.30 3.83
CA LEU A 22 -5.57 -3.38 4.63
C LEU A 22 -6.42 -3.68 5.88
N GLN A 23 -7.00 -2.67 6.52
CA GLN A 23 -7.92 -2.87 7.63
C GLN A 23 -9.19 -3.62 7.21
N GLU A 24 -9.78 -3.27 6.07
CA GLU A 24 -10.95 -4.01 5.54
C GLU A 24 -10.62 -5.49 5.28
N LEU A 25 -9.40 -5.79 4.80
CA LEU A 25 -8.94 -7.17 4.59
C LEU A 25 -8.74 -7.93 5.90
N LEU A 26 -8.22 -7.26 6.92
CA LEU A 26 -8.07 -7.80 8.27
C LEU A 26 -9.43 -8.13 8.89
N GLU A 27 -10.39 -7.21 8.81
CA GLU A 27 -11.74 -7.41 9.34
C GLU A 27 -12.49 -8.54 8.62
N ALA A 28 -12.23 -8.71 7.32
CA ALA A 28 -12.84 -9.75 6.51
C ALA A 28 -12.13 -11.12 6.60
N ASP A 29 -11.01 -11.23 7.34
CA ASP A 29 -10.21 -12.46 7.51
C ASP A 29 -9.84 -13.10 6.15
N LEU A 30 -9.45 -12.26 5.18
CA LEU A 30 -9.25 -12.67 3.79
C LEU A 30 -7.81 -13.15 3.48
N LEU A 31 -6.88 -12.99 4.41
CA LEU A 31 -5.46 -13.24 4.21
C LEU A 31 -4.88 -14.10 5.33
N PRO A 32 -3.95 -15.02 5.02
CA PRO A 32 -3.17 -15.72 6.03
C PRO A 32 -2.39 -14.77 6.96
N ASP A 33 -2.28 -15.14 8.25
CA ASP A 33 -1.64 -14.33 9.31
C ASP A 33 -0.21 -13.88 8.99
N ASP A 34 0.57 -14.73 8.33
CA ASP A 34 1.95 -14.44 7.94
C ASP A 34 2.02 -13.38 6.83
N MET A 35 1.16 -13.49 5.82
CA MET A 35 1.04 -12.49 4.76
C MET A 35 0.53 -11.16 5.30
N VAL A 36 -0.50 -11.18 6.15
CA VAL A 36 -1.01 -9.99 6.83
C VAL A 36 0.10 -9.23 7.55
N ARG A 37 0.95 -9.96 8.31
CA ARG A 37 2.05 -9.35 9.06
C ARG A 37 3.08 -8.71 8.14
N GLU A 38 3.40 -9.36 7.03
CA GLU A 38 4.32 -8.83 6.02
C GLU A 38 3.78 -7.53 5.42
N TYR A 39 2.52 -7.53 4.97
CA TYR A 39 1.88 -6.35 4.41
C TYR A 39 1.75 -5.19 5.42
N LEU A 40 1.43 -5.47 6.69
CA LEU A 40 1.42 -4.46 7.76
C LEU A 40 2.81 -3.84 7.98
N MET A 41 3.87 -4.67 7.98
CA MET A 41 5.24 -4.20 8.12
C MET A 41 5.63 -3.31 6.94
N GLU A 42 5.33 -3.72 5.71
CA GLU A 42 5.64 -2.96 4.50
C GLU A 42 4.91 -1.62 4.46
N LEU A 43 3.60 -1.59 4.77
CA LEU A 43 2.84 -0.35 4.85
C LEU A 43 3.43 0.59 5.91
N THR A 44 3.81 0.06 7.07
CA THR A 44 4.49 0.84 8.12
C THR A 44 5.78 1.47 7.59
N LEU A 45 6.57 0.76 6.78
CA LEU A 45 7.80 1.28 6.17
C LEU A 45 7.51 2.33 5.08
N LEU A 46 6.41 2.20 4.35
CA LEU A 46 5.96 3.20 3.38
C LEU A 46 5.54 4.50 4.06
N GLN A 47 4.79 4.40 5.16
CA GLN A 47 4.34 5.55 5.96
C GLN A 47 5.50 6.23 6.72
N ASN A 48 6.46 5.46 7.21
CA ASN A 48 7.51 5.96 8.12
C ASN A 48 8.90 6.03 7.45
N LYS A 49 8.99 6.65 6.27
CA LYS A 49 10.27 6.89 5.61
C LYS A 49 11.15 7.83 6.45
N HIS A 50 12.46 7.58 6.45
CA HIS A 50 13.46 8.40 7.16
C HIS A 50 13.42 9.90 6.79
N ILE A 51 13.07 10.23 5.54
CA ILE A 51 12.94 11.61 5.08
C ILE A 51 11.43 11.95 5.02
N PRO A 52 10.94 12.97 5.73
CA PRO A 52 9.55 13.42 5.62
C PRO A 52 9.20 13.88 4.20
N ALA A 53 7.93 13.74 3.80
CA ALA A 53 7.47 14.08 2.46
C ALA A 53 7.71 15.57 2.11
N GLU A 54 7.59 16.46 3.09
CA GLU A 54 7.80 17.90 2.96
C GLU A 54 9.25 18.26 2.62
N MET A 55 10.19 17.36 2.94
CA MET A 55 11.62 17.51 2.65
C MET A 55 12.05 16.82 1.35
N CYS A 56 11.13 16.13 0.67
CA CYS A 56 11.42 15.46 -0.60
C CYS A 56 11.37 16.41 -1.79
N SER A 57 12.15 16.07 -2.83
CA SER A 57 11.99 16.65 -4.17
C SER A 57 10.71 16.11 -4.81
N GLU A 58 10.20 16.80 -5.83
CA GLU A 58 9.03 16.34 -6.60
C GLU A 58 9.28 14.97 -7.24
N ALA A 59 10.48 14.74 -7.79
CA ALA A 59 10.88 13.44 -8.31
C ALA A 59 10.79 12.34 -7.24
N LYS A 60 11.26 12.60 -6.01
CA LYS A 60 11.19 11.61 -4.94
C LYS A 60 9.76 11.38 -4.43
N LEU A 61 8.90 12.39 -4.48
CA LEU A 61 7.49 12.24 -4.15
C LEU A 61 6.76 11.36 -5.18
N MET A 62 7.04 11.54 -6.48
CA MET A 62 6.51 10.67 -7.53
C MET A 62 7.00 9.22 -7.35
N GLU A 63 8.28 9.00 -7.07
CA GLU A 63 8.79 7.66 -6.76
C GLU A 63 8.06 7.02 -5.57
N ARG A 64 7.74 7.80 -4.52
CA ARG A 64 6.99 7.27 -3.37
C ARG A 64 5.55 6.94 -3.70
N LEU A 65 4.90 7.73 -4.54
CA LEU A 65 3.57 7.40 -5.07
C LEU A 65 3.60 6.09 -5.85
N ASP A 66 4.60 5.91 -6.71
CA ASP A 66 4.80 4.66 -7.46
C ASP A 66 5.07 3.46 -6.53
N GLU A 67 5.85 3.66 -5.46
CA GLU A 67 6.09 2.63 -4.42
C GLU A 67 4.78 2.20 -3.74
N VAL A 68 3.90 3.14 -3.36
CA VAL A 68 2.61 2.84 -2.73
C VAL A 68 1.66 2.16 -3.71
N ALA A 69 1.56 2.66 -4.95
CA ALA A 69 0.71 2.07 -5.98
C ALA A 69 1.13 0.61 -6.29
N GLY A 70 2.43 0.37 -6.46
CA GLY A 70 2.95 -0.98 -6.67
C GLY A 70 2.69 -1.92 -5.49
N TRP A 71 2.76 -1.41 -4.26
CA TRP A 71 2.41 -2.19 -3.07
C TRP A 71 0.92 -2.60 -3.06
N ILE A 72 0.01 -1.67 -3.36
CA ILE A 72 -1.43 -1.97 -3.46
C ILE A 72 -1.70 -3.00 -4.56
N ASP A 73 -1.05 -2.87 -5.72
CA ASP A 73 -1.22 -3.79 -6.85
C ASP A 73 -0.74 -5.20 -6.51
N ASN A 74 0.39 -5.33 -5.83
CA ASN A 74 0.90 -6.62 -5.35
C ASN A 74 -0.08 -7.27 -4.36
N LEU A 75 -0.58 -6.49 -3.39
CA LEU A 75 -1.56 -6.98 -2.41
C LEU A 75 -2.85 -7.48 -3.10
N LYS A 76 -3.39 -6.72 -4.04
CA LYS A 76 -4.57 -7.12 -4.83
C LYS A 76 -4.30 -8.39 -5.64
N TRP A 77 -3.11 -8.51 -6.24
CA TRP A 77 -2.72 -9.68 -7.00
C TRP A 77 -2.67 -10.94 -6.12
N ASP A 78 -2.04 -10.85 -4.96
CA ASP A 78 -1.90 -11.96 -4.01
C ASP A 78 -3.26 -12.44 -3.49
N ILE A 79 -4.16 -11.51 -3.16
CA ILE A 79 -5.54 -11.83 -2.78
C ILE A 79 -6.24 -12.61 -3.89
N GLU A 80 -6.09 -12.19 -5.14
CA GLU A 80 -6.70 -12.88 -6.27
C GLU A 80 -6.10 -14.28 -6.48
N GLN A 81 -4.80 -14.46 -6.28
CA GLN A 81 -4.17 -15.79 -6.32
C GLN A 81 -4.71 -16.71 -5.22
N ILE A 82 -4.84 -16.21 -3.98
CA ILE A 82 -5.41 -16.97 -2.86
C ILE A 82 -6.85 -17.39 -3.18
N ARG A 83 -7.67 -16.45 -3.67
CA ARG A 83 -9.07 -16.72 -4.06
C ARG A 83 -9.19 -17.72 -5.20
N ARG A 84 -8.20 -17.79 -6.09
CA ARG A 84 -8.16 -18.77 -7.18
C ARG A 84 -7.80 -20.14 -6.64
N LEU A 85 -6.74 -20.25 -5.85
CA LEU A 85 -6.29 -21.52 -5.26
C LEU A 85 -7.36 -22.14 -4.35
N GLY A 86 -8.01 -21.34 -3.50
CA GLY A 86 -9.10 -21.82 -2.65
C GLY A 86 -10.40 -22.19 -3.39
N ARG A 87 -10.54 -21.82 -4.67
CA ARG A 87 -11.65 -22.24 -5.54
C ARG A 87 -11.38 -23.56 -6.25
N ASP A 88 -10.12 -23.89 -6.53
CA ASP A 88 -9.72 -25.13 -7.18
C ASP A 88 -9.74 -26.34 -6.22
N GLU A 89 -9.83 -26.10 -4.91
CA GLU A 89 -9.95 -27.14 -3.86
C GLU A 89 -11.41 -27.53 -3.52
N ARG A 90 -12.43 -27.00 -4.21
CA ARG A 90 -13.86 -27.27 -3.96
C ARG A 90 -14.55 -28.05 -5.07
#